data_AF-A0A974C7S1-F1
#
_entry.id   AF-A0A974C7S1-F1
#
_cell.length_a   1.000
_cell.length_b   1.000
_cell.length_c   1.000
_cell.angle_alpha   90.00
_cell.angle_beta   90.00
_cell.angle_gamma   90.00
#
_symmetry.space_group_name_H-M   'P 1'
#
loop_
_entity.id
_entity.type
_entity.pdbx_description
1 polymer ?
#
loop_
_entity_poly.entity_id
_entity_poly.type
_entity_poly.pdbx_seq_one_letter_code
_entity_poly.pdbx_strand_id
1 'polypeptide(L)'
;MENTRKSEYEHQLKKRLDKVTDESLDVTRRMVQLVEESKDAGIRTLVMLDEQGEQLDRIDEGLDHINQDMREAEKNLTDMGKCCGLCSCDRLKCSATYRAVWGNSHDGIISAQPSRVADEREQMMMSGGYIRRVTNDAREDEMEDNLAQVGSILGNLRNMALDVGNEIDIQNKQVEKIMEKVKTNEDRIKDANTKAKKILKSV
;
A
#
# COMPACT_ATOMS: atom_id res chain seq x y z
N MET A 1 -8.78 -33.30 61.98
CA MET A 1 -9.05 -31.90 61.59
C MET A 1 -8.01 -31.33 60.61
N GLU A 2 -6.72 -31.65 60.75
CA GLU A 2 -5.66 -31.13 59.86
C GLU A 2 -5.71 -31.73 58.44
N ASN A 3 -6.02 -33.02 58.31
CA ASN A 3 -6.16 -33.71 57.02
C ASN A 3 -7.33 -33.17 56.17
N THR A 4 -8.42 -32.76 56.83
CA THR A 4 -9.61 -32.18 56.18
C THR A 4 -9.30 -30.79 55.61
N ARG A 5 -8.59 -29.96 56.37
CA ARG A 5 -8.16 -28.62 55.92
C ARG A 5 -7.22 -28.70 54.71
N LYS A 6 -6.25 -29.62 54.73
CA LYS A 6 -5.33 -29.84 53.61
C LYS A 6 -6.07 -30.21 52.32
N SER A 7 -7.04 -31.13 52.42
CA SER A 7 -7.89 -31.52 51.30
C SER A 7 -8.74 -30.37 50.73
N GLU A 8 -9.26 -29.48 51.58
CA GLU A 8 -10.03 -28.31 51.16
C GLU A 8 -9.14 -27.30 50.41
N TYR A 9 -7.91 -27.06 50.86
CA TYR A 9 -6.97 -26.19 50.16
C TYR A 9 -6.57 -26.72 48.79
N GLU A 10 -6.26 -28.02 48.69
CA GLU A 10 -5.94 -28.67 47.40
C GLU A 10 -7.12 -28.58 46.42
N HIS A 11 -8.36 -28.76 46.92
CA HIS A 11 -9.55 -28.61 46.10
C HIS A 11 -9.75 -27.17 45.60
N GLN A 12 -9.57 -26.17 46.46
CA GLN A 12 -9.66 -24.76 46.05
C GLN A 12 -8.60 -24.37 45.03
N LEU A 13 -7.37 -24.88 45.20
CA LEU A 13 -6.27 -24.62 44.27
C LEU A 13 -6.58 -25.21 42.89
N LYS A 14 -7.05 -26.47 42.85
CA LYS A 14 -7.43 -27.14 41.59
C LYS A 14 -8.57 -26.41 40.88
N LYS A 15 -9.61 -26.01 41.62
CA LYS A 15 -10.73 -25.24 41.05
C LYS A 15 -10.29 -23.90 40.44
N ARG A 16 -9.31 -23.23 41.06
CA ARG A 16 -8.74 -21.99 40.49
C ARG A 16 -7.90 -22.27 39.25
N LEU A 17 -7.11 -23.35 39.26
CA LEU A 17 -6.31 -23.77 38.11
C LEU A 17 -7.23 -24.03 36.90
N ASP A 18 -8.24 -24.89 37.08
CA ASP A 18 -9.17 -25.25 36.03
C ASP A 18 -9.87 -24.00 35.46
N LYS A 19 -10.31 -23.09 36.34
CA LYS A 19 -10.93 -21.82 35.93
C LYS A 19 -9.99 -20.96 35.07
N VAL A 20 -8.72 -20.83 35.45
CA VAL A 20 -7.75 -20.02 34.67
C VAL A 20 -7.46 -20.68 33.32
N THR A 21 -7.38 -22.02 33.27
CA THR A 21 -7.20 -22.78 32.03
C THR A 21 -8.42 -22.63 31.11
N ASP A 22 -9.65 -22.66 31.64
CA ASP A 22 -10.89 -22.33 30.92
C ASP A 22 -10.83 -20.96 30.28
N GLU A 23 -10.57 -19.93 31.10
CA GLU A 23 -10.53 -18.54 30.65
C GLU A 23 -9.42 -18.33 29.59
N SER A 24 -8.27 -18.97 29.76
CA SER A 24 -7.15 -18.87 28.82
C SER A 24 -7.50 -19.51 27.47
N LEU A 25 -8.16 -20.68 27.48
CA LEU A 25 -8.58 -21.34 26.25
C LEU A 25 -9.58 -20.48 25.47
N ASP A 26 -10.57 -19.91 26.14
CA ASP A 26 -11.54 -19.01 25.49
C ASP A 26 -10.88 -17.74 24.93
N VAL A 27 -9.81 -17.26 25.56
CA VAL A 27 -8.98 -16.19 24.99
C VAL A 27 -8.30 -16.65 23.71
N THR A 28 -7.66 -17.83 23.68
CA THR A 28 -7.00 -18.33 22.46
C THR A 28 -7.97 -18.53 21.30
N ARG A 29 -9.19 -19.01 21.55
CA ARG A 29 -10.25 -19.13 20.54
C ARG A 29 -10.66 -17.77 19.97
N ARG A 30 -10.83 -16.76 20.83
CA ARG A 30 -11.10 -15.39 20.37
C ARG A 30 -9.94 -14.80 19.59
N MET A 31 -8.70 -15.10 19.96
CA MET A 31 -7.52 -14.66 19.22
C MET A 31 -7.54 -15.23 17.79
N VAL A 32 -7.79 -16.53 17.62
CA VAL A 32 -7.92 -17.18 16.29
C VAL A 32 -8.95 -16.43 15.44
N GLN A 33 -10.15 -16.22 15.97
CA GLN A 33 -11.21 -15.51 15.25
C GLN A 33 -10.76 -14.10 14.82
N LEU A 34 -10.17 -13.33 15.72
CA LEU A 34 -9.74 -11.96 15.44
C LEU A 34 -8.64 -11.90 14.38
N VAL A 35 -7.68 -12.82 14.40
CA VAL A 35 -6.60 -12.84 13.40
C VAL A 35 -7.10 -13.32 12.04
N GLU A 36 -8.07 -14.24 11.99
CA GLU A 36 -8.71 -14.65 10.75
C GLU A 36 -9.51 -13.49 10.12
N GLU A 37 -10.31 -12.79 10.92
CA GLU A 37 -11.02 -11.58 10.49
C GLU A 37 -10.04 -10.51 9.98
N SER A 38 -8.92 -10.32 10.68
CA SER A 38 -7.87 -9.38 10.28
C SER A 38 -7.19 -9.80 8.97
N LYS A 39 -6.97 -11.11 8.76
CA LYS A 39 -6.41 -11.65 7.51
C LYS A 39 -7.34 -11.35 6.34
N ASP A 40 -8.64 -11.58 6.51
CA ASP A 40 -9.62 -11.33 5.45
C ASP A 40 -9.74 -9.83 5.12
N ALA A 41 -9.69 -8.96 6.13
CA ALA A 41 -9.60 -7.52 5.92
C ALA A 41 -8.31 -7.14 5.16
N GLY A 42 -7.16 -7.72 5.52
CA GLY A 42 -5.89 -7.52 4.84
C GLY A 42 -5.92 -7.91 3.38
N ILE A 43 -6.52 -9.07 3.04
CA ILE A 43 -6.69 -9.52 1.65
C ILE A 43 -7.53 -8.51 0.85
N ARG A 44 -8.64 -8.03 1.42
CA ARG A 44 -9.47 -7.02 0.74
C ARG A 44 -8.68 -5.73 0.50
N THR A 45 -7.87 -5.31 1.46
CA THR A 45 -7.01 -4.13 1.30
C THR A 45 -6.02 -4.30 0.16
N LEU A 46 -5.36 -5.46 0.05
CA LEU A 46 -4.44 -5.74 -1.06
C LEU A 46 -5.15 -5.70 -2.43
N VAL A 47 -6.34 -6.29 -2.54
CA VAL A 47 -7.14 -6.23 -3.78
C VAL A 47 -7.52 -4.80 -4.12
N MET A 48 -7.92 -4.00 -3.13
CA MET A 48 -8.25 -2.59 -3.36
C MET A 48 -7.04 -1.75 -3.76
N LEU A 49 -5.85 -2.06 -3.25
CA LEU A 49 -4.61 -1.39 -3.65
C LEU A 49 -4.22 -1.74 -5.08
N ASP A 50 -4.34 -3.00 -5.48
CA ASP A 50 -4.11 -3.45 -6.85
C ASP A 50 -5.03 -2.72 -7.85
N GLU A 51 -6.33 -2.68 -7.56
CA GLU A 51 -7.29 -1.93 -8.38
C GLU A 51 -7.01 -0.42 -8.42
N GLN A 52 -6.57 0.17 -7.30
CA GLN A 52 -6.16 1.58 -7.25
C GLN A 52 -4.89 1.84 -8.07
N GLY A 53 -3.92 0.92 -8.06
CA GLY A 53 -2.73 1.00 -8.89
C GLY A 53 -3.08 1.06 -10.38
N GLU A 54 -3.94 0.15 -10.85
CA GLU A 54 -4.40 0.19 -12.24
C GLU A 54 -5.16 1.49 -12.59
N GLN A 55 -5.92 2.05 -11.64
CA GLN A 55 -6.58 3.34 -11.84
C GLN A 55 -5.57 4.47 -12.03
N LEU A 56 -4.48 4.48 -11.25
CA LEU A 56 -3.41 5.48 -11.40
C LEU A 56 -2.68 5.32 -12.74
N ASP A 57 -2.45 4.10 -13.20
CA ASP A 57 -1.85 3.84 -14.52
C ASP A 57 -2.73 4.41 -15.65
N ARG A 58 -4.04 4.15 -15.61
CA ARG A 58 -4.99 4.72 -16.58
C ARG A 58 -5.01 6.25 -16.55
N ILE A 59 -4.84 6.86 -15.38
CA ILE A 59 -4.75 8.31 -15.24
C ILE A 59 -3.43 8.83 -15.84
N ASP A 60 -2.29 8.17 -15.59
CA ASP A 60 -1.00 8.57 -16.15
C ASP A 60 -1.01 8.50 -17.68
N GLU A 61 -1.57 7.43 -18.26
CA GLU A 61 -1.77 7.29 -19.71
C GLU A 61 -2.70 8.38 -20.27
N GLY A 62 -3.81 8.67 -19.59
CA GLY A 62 -4.72 9.75 -19.98
C GLY A 62 -4.04 11.12 -20.01
N LEU A 63 -3.13 11.39 -19.06
CA LEU A 63 -2.35 12.62 -19.03
C LEU A 63 -1.31 12.69 -20.15
N ASP A 64 -0.74 11.55 -20.55
CA ASP A 64 0.17 11.45 -21.70
C ASP A 64 -0.57 11.82 -22.99
N HIS A 65 -1.79 11.32 -23.18
CA HIS A 65 -2.65 11.69 -24.29
C HIS A 65 -3.00 13.19 -24.29
N ILE A 66 -3.44 13.73 -23.15
CA ILE A 66 -3.73 15.17 -23.03
C ILE A 66 -2.50 16.02 -23.37
N ASN A 67 -1.32 15.60 -22.90
CA ASN A 67 -0.08 16.32 -23.19
C ASN A 67 0.25 16.31 -24.68
N GLN A 68 0.01 15.20 -25.38
CA GLN A 68 0.16 15.09 -26.83
C GLN A 68 -0.84 15.99 -27.57
N ASP A 69 -2.12 15.92 -27.23
CA ASP A 69 -3.18 16.74 -27.82
C ASP A 69 -2.89 18.23 -27.64
N MET A 70 -2.41 18.61 -26.45
CA MET A 70 -2.02 19.99 -26.17
C MET A 70 -0.83 20.45 -27.00
N ARG A 71 0.11 19.57 -27.35
CA ARG A 71 1.22 19.94 -28.26
C ARG A 71 0.69 20.26 -29.66
N GLU A 72 -0.27 19.47 -30.14
CA GLU A 72 -0.89 19.70 -31.43
C GLU A 72 -1.76 20.97 -31.44
N ALA A 73 -2.58 21.17 -30.40
CA ALA A 73 -3.40 22.35 -30.24
C ALA A 73 -2.55 23.64 -30.21
N GLU A 74 -1.45 23.66 -29.45
CA GLU A 74 -0.53 24.79 -29.38
C GLU A 74 0.13 25.10 -30.74
N LYS A 75 0.51 24.06 -31.49
CA LYS A 75 1.05 24.20 -32.85
C LYS A 75 0.01 24.81 -33.78
N ASN A 76 -1.21 24.27 -33.81
CA ASN A 76 -2.30 24.74 -34.66
C ASN A 76 -2.68 26.20 -34.34
N LEU A 77 -2.75 26.57 -33.06
CA LEU A 77 -2.99 27.96 -32.65
C LEU A 77 -1.85 28.90 -33.06
N THR A 78 -0.61 28.44 -32.96
CA THR A 78 0.56 29.21 -33.39
C THR A 78 0.55 29.44 -34.91
N ASP A 79 0.19 28.42 -35.69
CA ASP A 79 0.13 28.52 -37.14
C ASP A 79 -1.05 29.39 -37.60
N MET A 80 -2.21 29.33 -36.93
CA MET A 80 -3.31 30.28 -37.15
C MET A 80 -2.90 31.73 -36.84
N GLY A 81 -2.13 31.96 -35.77
CA GLY A 81 -1.62 33.30 -35.44
C GLY A 81 -0.65 33.87 -36.47
N LYS A 82 0.13 33.01 -37.16
CA LYS A 82 1.08 33.43 -38.21
C LYS A 82 0.41 33.82 -39.53
N CYS A 83 -0.83 33.40 -39.77
CA CYS A 83 -1.57 33.74 -40.99
C CYS A 83 -2.05 35.21 -41.01
N CYS A 84 -1.85 35.98 -39.93
CA CYS A 84 -2.09 37.42 -39.87
C CYS A 84 -0.78 38.24 -40.00
N GLY A 85 -0.30 38.40 -41.24
CA GLY A 85 0.26 39.65 -41.77
C GLY A 85 1.57 40.30 -41.25
N LEU A 86 2.13 39.97 -40.08
CA LEU A 86 3.42 40.52 -39.64
C LEU A 86 4.25 39.52 -38.82
N CYS A 87 5.34 39.06 -39.43
CA CYS A 87 6.19 37.99 -38.92
C CYS A 87 7.33 38.53 -38.03
N SER A 88 7.30 38.19 -36.73
CA SER A 88 8.47 38.12 -35.85
C SER A 88 8.42 36.80 -35.10
N CYS A 89 9.17 35.81 -35.58
CA CYS A 89 9.20 34.46 -35.03
C CYS A 89 10.10 34.39 -33.79
N ASP A 90 9.53 34.53 -32.59
CA ASP A 90 10.18 34.02 -31.38
C ASP A 90 9.90 32.52 -31.25
N ARG A 91 10.96 31.71 -31.39
CA ARG A 91 10.96 30.28 -31.07
C ARG A 91 10.36 30.10 -29.69
N LEU A 92 9.22 29.40 -29.60
CA LEU A 92 8.60 28.98 -28.34
C LEU A 92 9.68 28.31 -27.47
N LYS A 93 10.14 29.03 -26.44
CA LYS A 93 11.01 28.47 -25.41
C LYS A 93 10.16 27.46 -24.65
N CYS A 94 10.42 26.16 -24.79
CA CYS A 94 9.84 25.16 -23.89
C CYS A 94 10.19 25.56 -22.46
N SER A 95 9.18 25.77 -21.61
CA SER A 95 9.39 26.11 -20.21
C SER A 95 10.30 25.06 -19.54
N ALA A 96 11.21 25.50 -18.67
CA ALA A 96 12.08 24.60 -17.90
C ALA A 96 11.25 23.61 -17.07
N THR A 97 10.09 24.04 -16.57
CA THR A 97 9.13 23.19 -15.83
C THR A 97 8.54 22.10 -16.71
N TYR A 98 8.21 22.41 -17.96
CA TYR A 98 7.70 21.43 -18.93
C TYR A 98 8.74 20.34 -19.22
N ARG A 99 10.01 20.74 -19.42
CA ARG A 99 11.09 19.78 -19.70
C ARG A 99 11.41 18.90 -18.49
N ALA A 100 11.21 19.38 -17.26
CA ALA A 100 11.41 18.56 -16.07
C ALA A 100 10.36 17.44 -15.95
N VAL A 101 9.10 17.74 -16.28
CA VAL A 101 7.98 16.79 -16.14
C VAL A 101 7.82 15.88 -17.37
N TRP A 102 8.07 16.40 -18.57
CA TRP A 102 7.80 15.73 -19.86
C TRP A 102 9.05 15.53 -20.73
N GLY A 103 10.24 15.90 -20.26
CA GLY A 103 11.48 15.63 -20.97
C GLY A 103 11.91 14.18 -20.83
N ASN A 104 12.60 13.64 -21.83
CA ASN A 104 13.21 12.31 -21.76
C ASN A 104 14.30 12.33 -20.67
N SER A 105 13.93 11.98 -19.44
CA SER A 105 14.85 11.38 -18.49
C SER A 105 15.05 9.94 -18.95
N HIS A 106 16.24 9.64 -19.46
CA HIS A 106 16.71 8.26 -19.57
C HIS A 106 16.58 7.61 -18.20
N ASP A 107 15.57 6.76 -18.05
CA ASP A 107 15.72 5.36 -17.66
C ASP A 107 16.88 5.10 -16.69
N GLY A 108 16.74 5.66 -15.48
CA GLY A 108 17.39 5.09 -14.32
C GLY A 108 16.67 3.79 -14.00
N ILE A 109 16.96 2.73 -14.76
CA ILE A 109 16.54 1.37 -14.48
C ILE A 109 16.89 1.11 -13.01
N ILE A 110 15.87 1.10 -12.15
CA ILE A 110 16.00 0.65 -10.77
C ILE A 110 16.16 -0.87 -10.84
N SER A 111 17.38 -1.31 -11.18
CA SER A 111 17.84 -2.67 -10.93
C SER A 111 18.17 -2.79 -9.44
N ALA A 112 17.19 -2.51 -8.60
CA ALA A 112 17.16 -3.00 -7.24
C ALA A 112 16.07 -4.07 -7.21
N GLN A 113 16.34 -5.21 -7.87
CA GLN A 113 15.70 -6.44 -7.43
C GLN A 113 15.97 -6.54 -5.93
N PRO A 114 14.95 -6.76 -5.09
CA PRO A 114 15.20 -7.11 -3.72
C PRO A 114 15.95 -8.45 -3.75
N SER A 115 17.27 -8.39 -3.58
CA SER A 115 18.02 -9.53 -3.08
C SER A 115 17.38 -9.87 -1.75
N ARG A 116 16.57 -10.93 -1.74
CA ARG A 116 16.23 -11.66 -0.52
C ARG A 116 17.55 -12.20 0.01
N VAL A 117 18.28 -11.38 0.76
CA VAL A 117 19.16 -11.89 1.79
C VAL A 117 18.22 -12.62 2.75
N ALA A 118 18.12 -13.93 2.55
CA ALA A 118 17.67 -14.81 3.60
C ALA A 118 18.62 -14.55 4.77
N ASP A 119 18.17 -13.75 5.73
CA ASP A 119 18.82 -13.67 7.02
C ASP A 119 18.72 -15.08 7.62
N GLU A 120 19.82 -15.84 7.55
CA GLU A 120 19.97 -17.17 8.17
C GLU A 120 19.86 -17.15 9.70
N ARG A 121 19.42 -16.02 10.29
CA ARG A 121 19.33 -15.82 11.72
C ARG A 121 17.92 -15.98 12.31
N GLU A 122 16.89 -16.23 11.50
CA GLU A 122 15.53 -16.56 12.00
C GLU A 122 15.23 -18.08 12.05
N GLN A 123 16.26 -18.93 12.21
CA GLN A 123 16.09 -20.31 12.69
C GLN A 123 16.56 -20.48 14.14
N MET A 124 16.13 -19.58 15.03
CA MET A 124 15.82 -20.03 16.38
C MET A 124 14.38 -20.52 16.37
N MET A 125 14.23 -21.77 15.91
CA MET A 125 13.03 -22.55 16.21
C MET A 125 12.95 -22.55 17.74
N MET A 126 12.00 -21.81 18.29
CA MET A 126 11.63 -21.91 19.69
C MET A 126 11.14 -23.35 19.86
N SER A 127 12.06 -24.26 20.19
CA SER A 127 11.79 -25.68 20.42
C SER A 127 11.11 -25.90 21.77
N GLY A 128 10.14 -25.04 22.08
CA GLY A 128 9.28 -25.10 23.24
C GLY A 128 7.90 -24.64 22.80
N GLY A 129 6.86 -25.36 23.24
CA GLY A 129 5.49 -25.00 22.96
C GLY A 129 5.17 -23.57 23.40
N TYR A 130 4.20 -22.95 22.73
CA TYR A 130 3.66 -21.63 23.03
C TYR A 130 3.16 -21.53 24.47
N ILE A 131 2.70 -22.64 25.06
CA ILE A 131 2.30 -22.70 26.46
C ILE A 131 3.18 -23.62 27.30
N ARG A 132 3.35 -23.25 28.57
CA ARG A 132 3.90 -24.15 29.58
C ARG A 132 2.79 -25.03 30.14
N ARG A 133 2.85 -26.32 29.83
CA ARG A 133 1.90 -27.34 30.27
C ARG A 133 1.95 -27.55 31.79
N VAL A 134 0.80 -27.61 32.43
CA VAL A 134 0.65 -27.83 33.88
C VAL A 134 -0.19 -29.07 34.15
N THR A 135 -1.37 -29.18 33.52
CA THR A 135 -2.26 -30.35 33.67
C THR A 135 -2.00 -31.42 32.60
N ASN A 136 -1.38 -31.03 31.48
CA ASN A 136 -1.16 -31.86 30.30
C ASN A 136 -2.46 -32.57 29.85
N ASP A 137 -3.54 -31.79 29.83
CA ASP A 137 -4.86 -32.23 29.38
C ASP A 137 -5.16 -31.72 27.96
N ALA A 138 -6.27 -32.19 27.40
CA ALA A 138 -6.68 -31.84 26.03
C ALA A 138 -6.95 -30.34 25.82
N ARG A 139 -7.16 -29.57 26.90
CA ARG A 139 -7.41 -28.13 26.81
C ARG A 139 -6.11 -27.39 26.56
N GLU A 140 -5.05 -27.80 27.24
CA GLU A 140 -3.70 -27.30 27.00
C GLU A 140 -3.24 -27.67 25.58
N ASP A 141 -3.57 -28.86 25.09
CA ASP A 141 -3.31 -29.22 23.68
C ASP A 141 -4.06 -28.30 22.70
N GLU A 142 -5.35 -28.03 22.93
CA GLU A 142 -6.12 -27.11 22.08
C GLU A 142 -5.59 -25.67 22.14
N MET A 143 -5.17 -25.19 23.31
CA MET A 143 -4.54 -23.87 23.45
C MET A 143 -3.25 -23.76 22.65
N GLU A 144 -2.42 -24.79 22.66
CA GLU A 144 -1.19 -24.85 21.89
C GLU A 144 -1.47 -24.80 20.38
N ASP A 145 -2.45 -25.59 19.90
CA ASP A 145 -2.87 -25.61 18.49
C ASP A 145 -3.44 -24.24 18.05
N ASN A 146 -4.29 -23.62 18.88
CA ASN A 146 -4.84 -22.29 18.62
C ASN A 146 -3.73 -21.24 18.49
N LEU A 147 -2.73 -21.26 19.38
CA LEU A 147 -1.61 -20.31 19.35
C LEU A 147 -0.66 -20.56 18.17
N ALA A 148 -0.46 -21.81 17.77
CA ALA A 148 0.28 -22.15 16.56
C ALA A 148 -0.41 -21.60 15.30
N GLN A 149 -1.74 -21.75 15.21
CA GLN A 149 -2.54 -21.19 14.12
C GLN A 149 -2.45 -19.66 14.11
N VAL A 150 -2.61 -19.02 15.28
CA VAL A 150 -2.48 -17.56 15.44
C VAL A 150 -1.10 -17.10 14.99
N GLY A 151 -0.03 -17.80 15.37
CA GLY A 151 1.34 -17.50 14.95
C GLY A 151 1.53 -17.57 13.42
N SER A 152 0.94 -18.58 12.78
CA SER A 152 0.98 -18.70 11.31
C SER A 152 0.25 -17.54 10.63
N ILE A 153 -0.96 -17.20 11.09
CA ILE A 153 -1.75 -16.10 10.52
C ILE A 153 -1.05 -14.75 10.76
N LEU A 154 -0.46 -14.54 11.94
CA LEU A 154 0.36 -13.36 12.23
C LEU A 154 1.57 -13.23 11.27
N GLY A 155 2.21 -14.34 10.93
CA GLY A 155 3.27 -14.37 9.92
C GLY A 155 2.77 -13.88 8.55
N ASN A 156 1.60 -14.38 8.12
CA ASN A 156 0.97 -13.93 6.88
C ASN A 156 0.56 -12.46 6.94
N LEU A 157 -0.03 -12.00 8.05
CA LEU A 157 -0.39 -10.60 8.28
C LEU A 157 0.84 -9.68 8.22
N ARG A 158 1.98 -10.10 8.77
CA ARG A 158 3.25 -9.37 8.68
C ARG A 158 3.67 -9.18 7.23
N ASN A 159 3.65 -10.25 6.43
CA ASN A 159 4.00 -10.16 5.01
C ASN A 159 3.05 -9.24 4.25
N MET A 160 1.73 -9.40 4.44
CA MET A 160 0.74 -8.51 3.82
C MET A 160 0.93 -7.04 4.24
N ALA A 161 1.28 -6.77 5.50
CA ALA A 161 1.53 -5.41 5.96
C ALA A 161 2.77 -4.78 5.29
N LEU A 162 3.82 -5.57 5.03
CA LEU A 162 4.99 -5.12 4.27
C LEU A 162 4.62 -4.85 2.81
N ASP A 163 3.85 -5.74 2.19
CA ASP A 163 3.40 -5.59 0.79
C ASP A 163 2.50 -4.35 0.63
N VAL A 164 1.53 -4.17 1.52
CA VAL A 164 0.66 -2.97 1.60
C VAL A 164 1.51 -1.71 1.76
N GLY A 165 2.50 -1.71 2.65
CA GLY A 165 3.37 -0.55 2.88
C GLY A 165 4.16 -0.17 1.64
N ASN A 166 4.80 -1.16 0.99
CA ASN A 166 5.57 -0.94 -0.23
C ASN A 166 4.70 -0.45 -1.38
N GLU A 167 3.51 -1.03 -1.56
CA GLU A 167 2.59 -0.65 -2.62
C GLU A 167 2.08 0.79 -2.43
N ILE A 168 1.73 1.18 -1.19
CA ILE A 168 1.37 2.57 -0.87
C ILE A 168 2.52 3.53 -1.19
N ASP A 169 3.76 3.20 -0.87
CA ASP A 169 4.92 4.04 -1.17
C ASP A 169 5.15 4.20 -2.68
N ILE A 170 4.89 3.16 -3.48
CA ILE A 170 4.96 3.20 -4.93
C ILE A 170 3.85 4.11 -5.48
N GLN A 171 2.60 3.86 -5.07
CA GLN A 171 1.44 4.63 -5.53
C GLN A 171 1.54 6.10 -5.12
N ASN A 172 2.06 6.42 -3.93
CA ASN A 172 2.29 7.81 -3.51
C ASN A 172 3.23 8.56 -4.46
N LYS A 173 4.35 7.95 -4.86
CA LYS A 173 5.27 8.55 -5.83
C LYS A 173 4.62 8.71 -7.21
N GLN A 174 3.81 7.74 -7.62
CA GLN A 174 3.05 7.84 -8.87
C GLN A 174 2.06 9.01 -8.84
N VAL A 175 1.34 9.18 -7.74
CA VAL A 175 0.42 10.31 -7.52
C VAL A 175 1.17 11.65 -7.61
N GLU A 176 2.34 11.78 -6.98
CA GLU A 176 3.15 13.01 -7.08
C GLU A 176 3.50 13.34 -8.54
N LYS A 177 3.97 12.34 -9.32
CA LYS A 177 4.27 12.51 -10.75
C LYS A 177 3.02 12.90 -11.56
N ILE A 178 1.90 12.24 -11.30
CA ILE A 178 0.59 12.55 -11.92
C ILE A 178 0.21 14.00 -11.61
N MET A 179 0.37 14.45 -10.37
CA MET A 179 0.05 15.83 -9.97
C MET A 179 0.90 16.87 -10.73
N GLU A 180 2.20 16.61 -10.92
CA GLU A 180 3.07 17.48 -11.72
C GLU A 180 2.66 17.54 -13.19
N LYS A 181 2.30 16.38 -13.78
CA LYS A 181 1.76 16.29 -15.15
C LYS A 181 0.45 17.07 -15.29
N VAL A 182 -0.49 16.89 -14.35
CA VAL A 182 -1.79 17.60 -14.31
C VAL A 182 -1.56 19.11 -14.29
N LYS A 183 -0.74 19.61 -13.36
CA LYS A 183 -0.47 21.05 -13.22
C LYS A 183 0.12 21.63 -14.50
N THR A 184 1.08 20.92 -15.10
CA THR A 184 1.70 21.35 -16.36
C THR A 184 0.70 21.39 -17.52
N ASN A 185 -0.16 20.37 -17.63
CA ASN A 185 -1.20 20.33 -18.65
C ASN A 185 -2.26 21.42 -18.42
N GLU A 186 -2.65 21.68 -17.17
CA GLU A 186 -3.60 22.73 -16.82
C GLU A 186 -3.11 24.12 -17.23
N ASP A 187 -1.85 24.45 -16.92
CA ASP A 187 -1.24 25.72 -17.31
C ASP A 187 -1.20 25.89 -18.84
N ARG A 188 -0.83 24.82 -19.57
CA ARG A 188 -0.83 24.81 -21.04
C ARG A 188 -2.22 25.00 -21.64
N ILE A 189 -3.23 24.35 -21.07
CA ILE A 189 -4.63 24.50 -21.49
C ILE A 189 -5.09 25.95 -21.30
N LYS A 190 -4.77 26.57 -20.15
CA LYS A 190 -5.09 27.98 -19.88
C LYS A 190 -4.41 28.93 -20.88
N ASP A 191 -3.14 28.69 -21.17
CA ASP A 191 -2.38 29.50 -22.14
C ASP A 191 -2.93 29.36 -23.56
N ALA A 192 -3.20 28.13 -24.01
CA ALA A 192 -3.80 27.85 -25.31
C ALA A 192 -5.18 28.49 -25.45
N ASN A 193 -6.04 28.38 -24.43
CA ASN A 193 -7.35 29.01 -24.42
C ASN A 193 -7.25 30.55 -24.48
N THR A 194 -6.28 31.14 -23.76
CA THR A 194 -6.03 32.59 -23.83
C THR A 194 -5.57 33.01 -25.23
N LYS A 195 -4.68 32.26 -25.87
CA LYS A 195 -4.24 32.50 -27.26
C LYS A 195 -5.40 32.39 -28.25
N ALA A 196 -6.20 31.33 -28.16
CA ALA A 196 -7.38 31.13 -29.00
C ALA A 196 -8.37 32.29 -28.89
N LYS A 197 -8.68 32.73 -27.65
CA LYS A 197 -9.53 33.91 -27.42
C LYS A 197 -8.97 35.19 -28.02
N LYS A 198 -7.65 35.37 -28.04
CA LYS A 198 -7.02 36.54 -28.69
C LYS A 198 -7.17 36.47 -30.21
N ILE A 199 -6.92 35.31 -30.81
CA ILE A 199 -7.09 35.09 -32.26
C ILE A 199 -8.54 35.39 -32.68
N LEU A 200 -9.52 34.86 -31.95
CA LEU A 200 -10.94 35.11 -32.21
C LEU A 200 -11.35 36.59 -32.09
N LYS A 201 -10.65 37.38 -31.27
CA LYS A 201 -10.89 38.83 -31.16
C LYS A 201 -10.17 39.66 -32.22
N SER A 202 -9.17 39.07 -32.89
CA SER A 202 -8.36 39.72 -33.93
C SER A 202 -8.80 39.39 -35.36
N VAL A 203 -9.71 38.42 -35.52
CA VAL A 203 -10.48 38.16 -36.74
C VAL A 203 -11.72 39.03 -36.73
#